data_AF-A0A7Y2F6H4-F1
#
_entry.id   AF-A0A7Y2F6H4-F1
#
_cell.length_a   1.000
_cell.length_b   1.000
_cell.length_c   1.000
_cell.angle_alpha   90.00
_cell.angle_beta   90.00
_cell.angle_gamma   90.00
#
_symmetry.space_group_name_H-M   'P 1'
#
loop_
_entity.id
_entity.type
_entity.pdbx_description
1 polymer ?
#
loop_
_entity_poly.entity_id
_entity_poly.type
_entity_poly.pdbx_seq_one_letter_code
_entity_poly.pdbx_strand_id
1 'polypeptide(L)'
;MLFIGNSYTARHRLAEVVKSMAEAGDPGLNFQYETVIYGGRTLADHWRLRTQNFVRRHSLTRDEQTATIASMKKSALTDANDRYAKAALQKHRSFLEDLDSNRKRWDVIVLQSYRDDLDGSESLYAQYAPKFAQLAAQQGARTILYVTTPTTQNAQPLKKSPNRDAVLDKSRAIAALADQVDASVAPMALVASICQSERPDLTLRFVNDAHLNQTMAYLTACTLYAALFDKSPQGLPIDSITDIRYLDNDPKQKDKDRDGKPITRTFSKQDKDDLQRFAWQGYQAFQALRSDLRTR
;
A
#
# COMPACT_ATOMS: atom_id res chain seq x y z
N MET A 1 -5.05 -7.82 9.61
CA MET A 1 -4.02 -7.12 8.79
C MET A 1 -4.05 -5.62 9.03
N LEU A 2 -2.90 -4.94 9.08
CA LEU A 2 -2.81 -3.49 9.22
C LEU A 2 -2.14 -2.88 8.00
N PHE A 3 -2.76 -1.89 7.36
CA PHE A 3 -2.15 -1.10 6.29
C PHE A 3 -1.64 0.24 6.82
N ILE A 4 -0.37 0.54 6.58
CA ILE A 4 0.25 1.82 6.93
C ILE A 4 0.63 2.53 5.64
N GLY A 5 0.09 3.73 5.41
CA GLY A 5 0.40 4.48 4.20
C GLY A 5 -0.41 5.75 4.02
N ASN A 6 -0.65 6.09 2.77
CA ASN A 6 -1.25 7.35 2.36
C ASN A 6 -2.36 7.15 1.32
N SER A 7 -2.57 8.12 0.42
CA SER A 7 -3.61 8.06 -0.60
C SER A 7 -3.49 6.85 -1.53
N TYR A 8 -2.30 6.28 -1.71
CA TYR A 8 -2.09 5.08 -2.52
C TYR A 8 -2.69 3.82 -1.87
N THR A 9 -2.79 3.81 -0.55
CA THR A 9 -3.50 2.77 0.21
C THR A 9 -4.99 3.12 0.41
N ALA A 10 -5.30 4.39 0.63
CA ALA A 10 -6.63 4.81 1.02
C ALA A 10 -7.62 4.91 -0.14
N ARG A 11 -7.15 5.26 -1.35
CA ARG A 11 -8.01 5.36 -2.53
C ARG A 11 -8.48 3.99 -2.99
N HIS A 12 -9.51 3.99 -3.83
CA HIS A 12 -10.00 2.78 -4.49
C HIS A 12 -10.49 1.67 -3.56
N ARG A 13 -10.74 2.01 -2.27
CA ARG A 13 -11.06 1.03 -1.21
C ARG A 13 -10.12 -0.17 -1.26
N LEU A 14 -8.83 0.06 -1.52
CA LEU A 14 -7.86 -0.98 -1.85
C LEU A 14 -7.88 -2.15 -0.85
N ALA A 15 -7.85 -1.85 0.46
CA ALA A 15 -7.85 -2.87 1.50
C ALA A 15 -9.14 -3.72 1.52
N GLU A 16 -10.28 -3.17 1.14
CA GLU A 16 -11.56 -3.88 1.02
C GLU A 16 -11.57 -4.84 -0.18
N VAL A 17 -10.95 -4.43 -1.29
CA VAL A 17 -10.78 -5.32 -2.45
C VAL A 17 -9.82 -6.45 -2.12
N VAL A 18 -8.71 -6.17 -1.43
CA VAL A 18 -7.79 -7.22 -0.95
C VAL A 18 -8.50 -8.19 -0.01
N LYS A 19 -9.35 -7.70 0.91
CA LYS A 19 -10.23 -8.54 1.74
C LYS A 19 -11.11 -9.44 0.88
N SER A 20 -11.82 -8.86 -0.09
CA SER A 20 -12.74 -9.61 -0.94
C SER A 20 -12.02 -10.69 -1.75
N MET A 21 -10.83 -10.40 -2.28
CA MET A 21 -9.97 -11.37 -2.97
C MET A 21 -9.49 -12.48 -2.03
N ALA A 22 -9.08 -12.12 -0.80
CA ALA A 22 -8.65 -13.08 0.21
C ALA A 22 -9.75 -14.08 0.56
N GLU A 23 -10.97 -13.60 0.82
CA GLU A 23 -12.12 -14.43 1.21
C GLU A 23 -12.69 -15.24 0.02
N ALA A 24 -12.57 -14.74 -1.21
CA ALA A 24 -12.92 -15.53 -2.38
C ALA A 24 -11.90 -16.64 -2.68
N GLY A 25 -10.62 -16.41 -2.40
CA GLY A 25 -9.55 -17.40 -2.58
C GLY A 25 -9.46 -18.42 -1.44
N ASP A 26 -10.00 -18.09 -0.28
CA ASP A 26 -10.12 -18.96 0.89
C ASP A 26 -11.46 -18.69 1.60
N PRO A 27 -12.54 -19.41 1.23
CA PRO A 27 -13.88 -19.18 1.79
C PRO A 27 -14.00 -19.37 3.31
N GLY A 28 -13.03 -20.02 3.95
CA GLY A 28 -12.99 -20.19 5.41
C GLY A 28 -12.31 -19.06 6.15
N LEU A 29 -11.64 -18.15 5.43
CA LEU A 29 -10.88 -17.05 6.01
C LEU A 29 -11.82 -15.91 6.45
N ASN A 30 -11.76 -15.51 7.71
CA ASN A 30 -12.33 -14.25 8.18
C ASN A 30 -11.29 -13.15 8.10
N PHE A 31 -11.28 -12.39 7.01
CA PHE A 31 -10.25 -11.39 6.79
C PHE A 31 -10.63 -10.05 7.43
N GLN A 32 -9.88 -9.63 8.44
CA GLN A 32 -10.03 -8.31 9.08
C GLN A 32 -8.88 -7.38 8.71
N TYR A 33 -9.20 -6.12 8.44
CA TYR A 33 -8.19 -5.10 8.20
C TYR A 33 -8.46 -3.80 8.93
N GLU A 34 -7.38 -3.06 9.19
CA GLU A 34 -7.42 -1.65 9.55
C GLU A 34 -6.41 -0.86 8.74
N THR A 35 -6.55 0.47 8.75
CA THR A 35 -5.63 1.37 8.05
C THR A 35 -5.19 2.52 8.95
N VAL A 36 -3.90 2.86 8.92
CA VAL A 36 -3.39 4.14 9.44
C VAL A 36 -2.92 4.97 8.25
N ILE A 37 -3.75 5.94 7.88
CA ILE A 37 -3.56 6.77 6.68
C ILE A 37 -3.27 8.23 7.03
N TYR A 38 -2.21 8.78 6.41
CA TYR A 38 -1.95 10.22 6.33
C TYR A 38 -1.57 10.62 4.89
N GLY A 39 -2.28 11.59 4.30
CA GLY A 39 -2.13 11.95 2.88
C GLY A 39 -0.72 12.39 2.48
N GLY A 40 -0.16 11.79 1.43
CA GLY A 40 1.18 12.08 0.91
C GLY A 40 2.33 11.94 1.92
N ARG A 41 2.14 11.14 2.98
CA ARG A 41 3.15 10.89 4.00
C ARG A 41 3.92 9.59 3.72
N THR A 42 5.19 9.58 4.12
CA THR A 42 6.13 8.44 4.05
C THR A 42 6.16 7.64 5.35
N LEU A 43 6.86 6.51 5.41
CA LEU A 43 7.03 5.78 6.68
C LEU A 43 7.78 6.61 7.74
N ALA A 44 8.71 7.46 7.32
CA ALA A 44 9.39 8.40 8.22
C ALA A 44 8.39 9.38 8.87
N ASP A 45 7.46 9.92 8.09
CA ASP A 45 6.36 10.73 8.61
C ASP A 45 5.46 9.92 9.55
N HIS A 46 5.11 8.68 9.20
CA HIS A 46 4.32 7.81 10.07
C HIS A 46 4.98 7.58 11.43
N TRP A 47 6.30 7.41 11.45
CA TRP A 47 7.08 7.27 12.69
C TRP A 47 7.06 8.54 13.54
N ARG A 48 7.23 9.71 12.89
CA ARG A 48 7.08 11.03 13.52
C ARG A 48 5.67 11.22 14.10
N LEU A 49 4.65 10.75 13.38
CA LEU A 49 3.24 10.77 13.76
C LEU A 49 2.83 9.63 14.70
N ARG A 50 3.80 8.93 15.31
CA ARG A 50 3.60 7.93 16.36
C ARG A 50 2.82 6.69 15.93
N THR A 51 2.85 6.35 14.65
CA THR A 51 2.13 5.18 14.09
C THR A 51 2.56 3.85 14.71
N GLN A 52 3.79 3.76 15.23
CA GLN A 52 4.31 2.60 15.97
C GLN A 52 3.42 2.18 17.14
N ASN A 53 2.66 3.09 17.75
CA ASN A 53 1.76 2.74 18.85
C ASN A 53 0.55 1.92 18.38
N PHE A 54 0.05 2.15 17.16
CA PHE A 54 -1.03 1.32 16.59
C PHE A 54 -0.52 -0.09 16.23
N VAL A 55 0.74 -0.21 15.83
CA VAL A 55 1.39 -1.52 15.61
C VAL A 55 1.53 -2.27 16.94
N ARG A 56 1.90 -1.56 18.00
CA ARG A 56 2.08 -2.10 19.36
C ARG A 56 0.76 -2.27 20.15
N ARG A 57 -0.42 -2.20 19.50
CA ARG A 57 -1.72 -2.24 20.19
C ARG A 57 -1.87 -3.41 21.17
N HIS A 58 -1.30 -4.56 20.88
CA HIS A 58 -1.34 -5.73 21.76
C HIS A 58 -0.62 -5.53 23.12
N SER A 59 0.39 -4.65 23.21
CA SER A 59 1.27 -4.52 24.38
C SER A 59 1.49 -3.09 24.89
N LEU A 60 1.06 -2.08 24.13
CA LEU A 60 1.23 -0.66 24.49
C LEU A 60 0.48 -0.31 25.79
N THR A 61 1.13 0.26 26.79
CA THR A 61 0.43 0.61 28.04
C THR A 61 -0.37 1.92 27.91
N ARG A 62 -1.35 2.13 28.80
CA ARG A 62 -2.08 3.41 28.89
C ARG A 62 -1.12 4.57 29.19
N ASP A 63 -0.11 4.33 30.01
CA ASP A 63 0.90 5.33 30.37
C ASP A 63 1.79 5.70 29.18
N GLU A 64 2.25 4.72 28.40
CA GLU A 64 3.00 4.99 27.16
C GLU A 64 2.19 5.80 26.17
N GLN A 65 0.90 5.47 26.01
CA GLN A 65 0.00 6.18 25.11
C GLN A 65 -0.34 7.59 25.62
N THR A 66 -0.52 7.76 26.93
CA THR A 66 -0.71 9.07 27.57
C THR A 66 0.51 9.97 27.41
N ALA A 67 1.71 9.42 27.63
CA ALA A 67 2.98 10.12 27.42
C ALA A 67 3.17 10.52 25.95
N THR A 68 2.78 9.63 25.02
CA THR A 68 2.79 9.92 23.58
C THR A 68 1.90 11.12 23.25
N ILE A 69 0.66 11.14 23.76
CA ILE A 69 -0.28 12.25 23.57
C ILE A 69 0.28 13.55 24.15
N ALA A 70 0.88 13.51 25.34
CA ALA A 70 1.50 14.67 25.97
C ALA A 70 2.66 15.24 25.12
N SER A 71 3.54 14.36 24.62
CA SER A 71 4.64 14.73 23.71
C SER A 71 4.12 15.36 22.42
N MET A 72 3.10 14.75 21.79
CA MET A 72 2.50 15.28 20.56
C MET A 72 1.80 16.62 20.76
N LYS A 73 1.12 16.83 21.90
CA LYS A 73 0.53 18.14 22.24
C LYS A 73 1.59 19.24 22.25
N LYS A 74 2.76 18.98 22.85
CA LYS A 74 3.87 19.94 22.89
C LYS A 74 4.38 20.29 21.49
N SER A 75 4.58 19.28 20.63
CA SER A 75 5.02 19.51 19.24
C SER A 75 3.94 20.18 18.35
N ALA A 76 2.67 19.92 18.60
CA ALA A 76 1.58 20.58 17.87
C ALA A 76 1.45 22.08 18.20
N LEU A 77 1.97 22.52 19.36
CA LEU A 77 2.08 23.94 19.71
C LEU A 77 3.23 24.65 18.99
N THR A 78 4.25 23.90 18.53
CA THR A 78 5.41 24.48 17.84
C THR A 78 5.20 24.69 16.34
N ASP A 79 4.32 23.91 15.70
CA ASP A 79 3.90 24.13 14.32
C ASP A 79 2.37 24.00 14.20
N ALA A 80 1.69 25.14 14.28
CA ALA A 80 0.23 25.20 14.19
C ALA A 80 -0.32 24.82 12.81
N ASN A 81 0.52 24.75 11.77
CA ASN A 81 0.09 24.44 10.40
C ASN A 81 0.24 22.96 10.05
N ASP A 82 0.87 22.13 10.89
CA ASP A 82 0.93 20.68 10.70
C ASP A 82 -0.43 20.02 10.98
N ARG A 83 -1.30 20.04 9.97
CA ARG A 83 -2.63 19.40 10.01
C ARG A 83 -2.54 17.90 10.28
N TYR A 84 -1.46 17.23 9.89
CA TYR A 84 -1.31 15.78 10.09
C TYR A 84 -0.91 15.46 11.52
N ALA A 85 -0.06 16.28 12.17
CA ALA A 85 0.19 16.17 13.60
C ALA A 85 -1.10 16.35 14.42
N LYS A 86 -1.95 17.33 14.06
CA LYS A 86 -3.27 17.52 14.69
C LYS A 86 -4.18 16.30 14.51
N ALA A 87 -4.29 15.80 13.27
CA ALA A 87 -5.10 14.62 12.98
C ALA A 87 -4.58 13.36 13.70
N ALA A 88 -3.25 13.16 13.74
CA ALA A 88 -2.63 12.06 14.44
C ALA A 88 -2.85 12.15 15.96
N LEU A 89 -2.70 13.34 16.55
CA LEU A 89 -2.99 13.59 17.96
C LEU A 89 -4.44 13.20 18.30
N GLN A 90 -5.41 13.56 17.45
CA GLN A 90 -6.80 13.16 17.66
C GLN A 90 -6.98 11.64 17.59
N LYS A 91 -6.38 10.97 16.60
CA LYS A 91 -6.40 9.50 16.50
C LYS A 91 -5.81 8.83 17.75
N HIS A 92 -4.70 9.37 18.28
CA HIS A 92 -4.08 8.85 19.49
C HIS A 92 -4.94 9.06 20.74
N ARG A 93 -5.69 10.17 20.84
CA ARG A 93 -6.65 10.37 21.94
C ARG A 93 -7.77 9.34 21.88
N SER A 94 -8.42 9.19 20.73
CA SER A 94 -9.46 8.17 20.53
C SER A 94 -8.93 6.77 20.81
N PHE A 95 -7.70 6.47 20.38
CA PHE A 95 -7.06 5.17 20.66
C PHE A 95 -6.80 4.92 22.14
N LEU A 96 -6.61 5.95 22.97
CA LEU A 96 -6.46 5.78 24.42
C LEU A 96 -7.79 5.42 25.10
N GLU A 97 -8.91 5.90 24.54
CA GLU A 97 -10.25 5.65 25.08
C GLU A 97 -10.65 4.17 24.94
N ASP A 98 -10.29 3.53 23.82
CA ASP A 98 -10.64 2.12 23.52
C ASP A 98 -9.46 1.14 23.61
N LEU A 99 -8.27 1.59 24.04
CA LEU A 99 -7.03 0.80 24.03
C LEU A 99 -7.18 -0.61 24.61
N ASP A 100 -7.82 -0.71 25.78
CA ASP A 100 -7.90 -1.96 26.55
C ASP A 100 -9.02 -2.88 26.05
N SER A 101 -10.12 -2.33 25.51
CA SER A 101 -11.19 -3.12 24.91
C SER A 101 -10.86 -3.57 23.47
N ASN A 102 -9.86 -2.95 22.85
CA ASN A 102 -9.47 -3.20 21.45
C ASN A 102 -8.07 -3.84 21.33
N ARG A 103 -7.59 -4.53 22.37
CA ARG A 103 -6.29 -5.25 22.32
C ARG A 103 -6.30 -6.29 21.21
N LYS A 104 -5.35 -6.18 20.28
CA LYS A 104 -5.13 -7.22 19.26
C LYS A 104 -3.71 -7.21 18.72
N ARG A 105 -3.30 -8.40 18.26
CA ARG A 105 -2.12 -8.62 17.45
C ARG A 105 -2.48 -8.50 15.98
N TRP A 106 -1.47 -8.22 15.16
CA TRP A 106 -1.58 -8.24 13.71
C TRP A 106 -0.98 -9.54 13.18
N ASP A 107 -1.63 -10.19 12.22
CA ASP A 107 -1.01 -11.31 11.49
C ASP A 107 -0.08 -10.81 10.38
N VAL A 108 -0.43 -9.65 9.81
CA VAL A 108 0.27 -9.02 8.68
C VAL A 108 0.23 -7.51 8.81
N ILE A 109 1.36 -6.87 8.53
CA ILE A 109 1.49 -5.41 8.42
C ILE A 109 1.98 -5.05 7.02
N VAL A 110 1.24 -4.19 6.32
CA VAL A 110 1.62 -3.65 5.01
C VAL A 110 2.23 -2.28 5.19
N LEU A 111 3.43 -2.11 4.63
CA LEU A 111 4.19 -0.88 4.68
C LEU A 111 4.28 -0.27 3.30
N GLN A 112 3.52 0.79 3.07
CA GLN A 112 3.49 1.48 1.78
C GLN A 112 4.67 2.44 1.60
N SER A 113 5.38 2.37 0.47
CA SER A 113 6.35 3.41 0.06
C SER A 113 5.67 4.59 -0.62
N TYR A 114 6.33 5.75 -0.70
CA TYR A 114 5.87 6.92 -1.45
C TYR A 114 7.04 7.82 -1.88
N ARG A 115 7.60 7.56 -3.06
CA ARG A 115 8.73 8.32 -3.67
C ARG A 115 10.01 8.35 -2.82
N ASP A 116 10.00 7.71 -1.66
CA ASP A 116 11.07 7.64 -0.67
C ASP A 116 11.88 6.35 -0.76
N ASP A 117 11.71 5.63 -1.88
CA ASP A 117 12.24 4.31 -2.21
C ASP A 117 13.10 4.31 -3.48
N LEU A 118 13.67 5.47 -3.82
CA LEU A 118 14.46 5.67 -5.06
C LEU A 118 15.97 5.64 -4.82
N ASP A 119 16.44 5.99 -3.61
CA ASP A 119 17.87 6.13 -3.29
C ASP A 119 18.49 4.86 -2.70
N GLY A 120 18.01 3.68 -3.10
CA GLY A 120 18.55 2.40 -2.65
C GLY A 120 18.51 2.22 -1.12
N SER A 121 19.65 1.82 -0.53
CA SER A 121 19.79 1.62 0.93
C SER A 121 19.69 2.91 1.74
N GLU A 122 20.02 4.05 1.14
CA GLU A 122 20.01 5.36 1.81
C GLU A 122 18.62 5.99 1.84
N SER A 123 17.67 5.41 1.11
CA SER A 123 16.31 5.92 1.01
C SER A 123 15.60 5.91 2.38
N LEU A 124 14.72 6.90 2.63
CA LEU A 124 13.96 6.94 3.89
C LEU A 124 13.07 5.69 4.05
N TYR A 125 12.58 5.11 2.95
CA TYR A 125 11.86 3.85 3.01
C TYR A 125 12.74 2.71 3.54
N ALA A 126 13.97 2.57 3.03
CA ALA A 126 14.93 1.58 3.51
C ALA A 126 15.35 1.79 4.97
N GLN A 127 15.34 3.03 5.47
CA GLN A 127 15.64 3.34 6.87
C GLN A 127 14.47 3.07 7.84
N TYR A 128 13.22 3.24 7.38
CA TYR A 128 12.04 3.18 8.27
C TYR A 128 11.21 1.90 8.13
N ALA A 129 11.22 1.23 6.98
CA ALA A 129 10.57 -0.07 6.85
C ALA A 129 11.12 -1.11 7.86
N PRO A 130 12.44 -1.24 8.10
CA PRO A 130 12.98 -2.15 9.10
C PRO A 130 12.49 -1.87 10.52
N LYS A 131 12.30 -0.60 10.88
CA LYS A 131 11.79 -0.21 12.22
C LYS A 131 10.37 -0.70 12.45
N PHE A 132 9.51 -0.60 11.44
CA PHE A 132 8.15 -1.14 11.52
C PHE A 132 8.12 -2.67 11.43
N ALA A 133 8.96 -3.27 10.57
CA ALA A 133 9.08 -4.72 10.44
C ALA A 133 9.55 -5.37 11.75
N GLN A 134 10.46 -4.73 12.49
CA GLN A 134 10.87 -5.18 13.81
C GLN A 134 9.69 -5.24 14.80
N LEU A 135 8.81 -4.23 14.80
CA LEU A 135 7.60 -4.21 15.63
C LEU A 135 6.56 -5.26 15.18
N ALA A 136 6.54 -5.60 13.89
CA ALA A 136 5.75 -6.68 13.34
C ALA A 136 6.28 -8.04 13.86
N ALA A 137 7.58 -8.28 13.74
CA ALA A 137 8.23 -9.51 14.18
C ALA A 137 8.07 -9.76 15.69
N GLN A 138 8.16 -8.72 16.52
CA GLN A 138 7.95 -8.81 17.99
C GLN A 138 6.58 -9.37 18.38
N GLN A 139 5.59 -9.33 17.49
CA GLN A 139 4.26 -9.88 17.73
C GLN A 139 3.93 -11.11 16.88
N GLY A 140 4.89 -11.64 16.11
CA GLY A 140 4.70 -12.75 15.19
C GLY A 140 4.02 -12.36 13.87
N ALA A 141 3.92 -11.08 13.55
CA ALA A 141 3.30 -10.60 12.32
C ALA A 141 4.26 -10.68 11.14
N ARG A 142 3.76 -11.07 9.97
CA ARG A 142 4.49 -10.95 8.70
C ARG A 142 4.51 -9.49 8.22
N THR A 143 5.54 -9.11 7.48
CA THR A 143 5.61 -7.81 6.82
C THR A 143 5.42 -7.96 5.32
N ILE A 144 4.62 -7.06 4.72
CA ILE A 144 4.54 -6.88 3.27
C ILE A 144 5.02 -5.47 2.92
N LEU A 145 6.03 -5.38 2.07
CA LEU A 145 6.46 -4.11 1.47
C LEU A 145 5.58 -3.80 0.27
N TYR A 146 4.65 -2.85 0.43
CA TYR A 146 3.86 -2.32 -0.68
C TYR A 146 4.62 -1.19 -1.36
N VAL A 147 5.39 -1.53 -2.39
CA VAL A 147 6.28 -0.59 -3.07
C VAL A 147 5.54 0.06 -4.23
N THR A 148 5.20 1.34 -4.07
CA THR A 148 4.41 2.09 -5.05
C THR A 148 5.24 2.55 -6.26
N THR A 149 4.57 3.02 -7.31
CA THR A 149 5.25 3.54 -8.51
C THR A 149 4.60 4.81 -9.09
N PRO A 150 4.49 5.90 -8.33
CA PRO A 150 3.88 7.15 -8.80
C PRO A 150 4.54 7.74 -10.06
N THR A 151 5.82 7.48 -10.28
CA THR A 151 6.62 8.09 -11.36
C THR A 151 6.58 7.34 -12.68
N THR A 152 6.10 6.09 -12.71
CA THR A 152 6.08 5.26 -13.93
C THR A 152 4.68 5.00 -14.47
N GLN A 153 3.64 5.63 -13.91
CA GLN A 153 2.26 5.44 -14.36
C GLN A 153 1.93 6.30 -15.58
N ASN A 154 1.34 5.70 -16.60
CA ASN A 154 0.90 6.36 -17.82
C ASN A 154 -0.57 6.83 -17.70
N ALA A 155 -0.82 8.11 -17.98
CA ALA A 155 -2.18 8.65 -18.11
C ALA A 155 -2.79 8.41 -19.48
N GLN A 156 -1.95 8.17 -20.48
CA GLN A 156 -2.34 7.93 -21.86
C GLN A 156 -1.78 6.59 -22.31
N PRO A 157 -2.40 5.93 -23.31
CA PRO A 157 -1.83 4.75 -23.94
C PRO A 157 -0.38 4.98 -24.38
N LEU A 158 0.47 3.98 -24.15
CA LEU A 158 1.87 4.06 -24.53
C LEU A 158 2.03 3.75 -26.03
N LYS A 159 2.88 4.54 -26.70
CA LYS A 159 3.26 4.29 -28.11
C LYS A 159 4.55 3.47 -28.25
N LYS A 160 5.30 3.33 -27.16
CA LYS A 160 6.58 2.62 -27.07
C LYS A 160 6.64 1.92 -25.72
N SER A 161 7.27 0.75 -25.67
CA SER A 161 7.50 0.02 -24.43
C SER A 161 8.32 0.87 -23.45
N PRO A 162 8.00 0.85 -22.14
CA PRO A 162 8.74 1.59 -21.13
C PRO A 162 10.15 1.00 -20.94
N ASN A 163 11.15 1.86 -20.70
CA ASN A 163 12.49 1.40 -20.29
C ASN A 163 12.39 0.70 -18.91
N ARG A 164 13.00 -0.49 -18.80
CA ARG A 164 12.96 -1.34 -17.61
C ARG A 164 14.19 -1.21 -16.71
N ASP A 165 15.25 -0.53 -17.12
CA ASP A 165 16.52 -0.50 -16.38
C ASP A 165 16.32 0.04 -14.95
N ALA A 166 15.72 1.24 -14.83
CA ALA A 166 15.42 1.85 -13.54
C ALA A 166 14.41 1.03 -12.70
N VAL A 167 13.51 0.29 -13.36
CA VAL A 167 12.56 -0.61 -12.68
C VAL A 167 13.31 -1.81 -12.07
N LEU A 168 14.28 -2.36 -12.79
CA LEU A 168 15.11 -3.47 -12.31
C LEU A 168 16.08 -3.04 -11.21
N ASP A 169 16.70 -1.86 -11.32
CA ASP A 169 17.55 -1.28 -10.27
C ASP A 169 16.77 -1.10 -8.97
N LYS A 170 15.59 -0.46 -9.05
CA LYS A 170 14.67 -0.34 -7.91
C LYS A 170 14.28 -1.71 -7.35
N SER A 171 13.98 -2.68 -8.22
CA SER A 171 13.57 -4.03 -7.77
C SER A 171 14.70 -4.74 -7.02
N ARG A 172 15.96 -4.58 -7.43
CA ARG A 172 17.12 -5.14 -6.73
C ARG A 172 17.30 -4.52 -5.34
N ALA A 173 17.20 -3.20 -5.23
CA ALA A 173 17.30 -2.51 -3.93
C ALA A 173 16.19 -2.96 -2.96
N ILE A 174 14.96 -3.08 -3.46
CA ILE A 174 13.82 -3.56 -2.67
C ILE A 174 13.97 -5.05 -2.30
N ALA A 175 14.53 -5.88 -3.18
CA ALA A 175 14.80 -7.28 -2.88
C ALA A 175 15.80 -7.43 -1.72
N ALA A 176 16.88 -6.64 -1.72
CA ALA A 176 17.84 -6.60 -0.61
C ALA A 176 17.18 -6.13 0.70
N LEU A 177 16.36 -5.08 0.66
CA LEU A 177 15.60 -4.63 1.82
C LEU A 177 14.63 -5.70 2.33
N ALA A 178 13.93 -6.40 1.43
CA ALA A 178 13.00 -7.46 1.79
C ALA A 178 13.71 -8.65 2.47
N ASP A 179 14.95 -8.96 2.07
CA ASP A 179 15.80 -9.96 2.73
C ASP A 179 16.21 -9.53 4.13
N GLN A 180 16.62 -8.27 4.29
CA GLN A 180 17.00 -7.73 5.59
C GLN A 180 15.87 -7.82 6.62
N VAL A 181 14.61 -7.67 6.19
CA VAL A 181 13.45 -7.56 7.10
C VAL A 181 12.49 -8.75 7.05
N ASP A 182 12.85 -9.82 6.35
CA ASP A 182 12.01 -11.00 6.11
C ASP A 182 10.58 -10.64 5.67
N ALA A 183 10.48 -9.86 4.59
CA ALA A 183 9.19 -9.41 4.05
C ALA A 183 8.86 -10.03 2.70
N SER A 184 7.56 -10.21 2.45
CA SER A 184 7.03 -10.34 1.09
C SER A 184 6.88 -8.96 0.45
N VAL A 185 6.81 -8.90 -0.88
CA VAL A 185 6.80 -7.63 -1.61
C VAL A 185 5.66 -7.58 -2.62
N ALA A 186 4.98 -6.45 -2.70
CA ALA A 186 4.14 -6.06 -3.84
C ALA A 186 4.91 -5.03 -4.69
N PRO A 187 5.67 -5.46 -5.72
CA PRO A 187 6.67 -4.64 -6.42
C PRO A 187 6.03 -3.89 -7.60
N MET A 188 5.26 -2.84 -7.33
CA MET A 188 4.37 -2.28 -8.35
C MET A 188 5.09 -1.67 -9.56
N ALA A 189 6.34 -1.23 -9.45
CA ALA A 189 7.11 -0.77 -10.61
C ALA A 189 7.32 -1.89 -11.64
N LEU A 190 7.66 -3.10 -11.19
CA LEU A 190 7.86 -4.26 -12.05
C LEU A 190 6.53 -4.76 -12.64
N VAL A 191 5.49 -4.83 -11.80
CA VAL A 191 4.14 -5.24 -12.23
C VAL A 191 3.57 -4.25 -13.26
N ALA A 192 3.70 -2.94 -13.02
CA ALA A 192 3.27 -1.91 -13.96
C ALA A 192 4.02 -2.00 -15.28
N SER A 193 5.34 -2.25 -15.24
CA SER A 193 6.15 -2.41 -16.44
C SER A 193 5.70 -3.59 -17.32
N ILE A 194 5.30 -4.71 -16.72
CA ILE A 194 4.74 -5.85 -17.44
C ILE A 194 3.39 -5.48 -18.07
N CYS A 195 2.47 -4.92 -17.28
CA CYS A 195 1.16 -4.48 -17.77
C CYS A 195 1.28 -3.49 -18.94
N GLN A 196 2.17 -2.49 -18.83
CA GLN A 196 2.41 -1.49 -19.85
C GLN A 196 3.05 -2.05 -21.13
N SER A 197 3.81 -3.15 -21.01
CA SER A 197 4.45 -3.79 -22.16
C SER A 197 3.47 -4.68 -22.93
N GLU A 198 2.62 -5.43 -22.23
CA GLU A 198 1.65 -6.35 -22.84
C GLU A 198 0.34 -5.67 -23.23
N ARG A 199 -0.11 -4.68 -22.48
CA ARG A 199 -1.35 -3.91 -22.69
C ARG A 199 -1.05 -2.41 -22.64
N PRO A 200 -0.33 -1.86 -23.63
CA PRO A 200 0.01 -0.44 -23.67
C PRO A 200 -1.21 0.49 -23.78
N ASP A 201 -2.38 -0.07 -24.14
CA ASP A 201 -3.68 0.61 -24.14
C ASP A 201 -4.21 0.90 -22.73
N LEU A 202 -3.84 0.09 -21.73
CA LEU A 202 -4.27 0.29 -20.36
C LEU A 202 -3.51 1.45 -19.71
N THR A 203 -4.25 2.42 -19.20
CA THR A 203 -3.70 3.54 -18.42
C THR A 203 -3.67 3.19 -16.95
N LEU A 204 -2.64 3.64 -16.23
CA LEU A 204 -2.39 3.30 -14.84
C LEU A 204 -2.56 4.49 -13.87
N ARG A 205 -2.72 5.70 -14.38
CA ARG A 205 -3.14 6.87 -13.60
C ARG A 205 -4.26 7.63 -14.30
N PHE A 206 -4.92 8.48 -13.56
CA PHE A 206 -5.90 9.41 -14.14
C PHE A 206 -5.21 10.42 -15.07
N VAL A 207 -5.99 11.01 -15.96
CA VAL A 207 -5.55 12.13 -16.80
C VAL A 207 -5.52 13.41 -15.97
N ASN A 208 -6.60 13.69 -15.25
CA ASN A 208 -6.79 14.93 -14.48
C ASN A 208 -6.27 14.84 -13.04
N ASP A 209 -5.67 13.71 -12.66
CA ASP A 209 -5.08 13.48 -11.35
C ASP A 209 -3.82 12.61 -11.47
N ALA A 210 -2.72 12.99 -10.80
CA ALA A 210 -1.46 12.23 -10.85
C ALA A 210 -1.50 10.92 -10.03
N HIS A 211 -2.62 10.60 -9.38
CA HIS A 211 -2.81 9.34 -8.67
C HIS A 211 -3.15 8.17 -9.60
N LEU A 212 -2.86 6.97 -9.10
CA LEU A 212 -3.32 5.72 -9.66
C LEU A 212 -4.82 5.73 -9.94
N ASN A 213 -5.21 5.21 -11.11
CA ASN A 213 -6.61 5.00 -11.46
C ASN A 213 -7.08 3.61 -11.00
N GLN A 214 -8.33 3.26 -11.33
CA GLN A 214 -8.94 1.98 -10.99
C GLN A 214 -8.15 0.79 -11.56
N THR A 215 -7.58 0.89 -12.76
CA THR A 215 -6.75 -0.19 -13.36
C THR A 215 -5.57 -0.53 -12.46
N MET A 216 -4.78 0.49 -12.10
CA MET A 216 -3.59 0.32 -11.28
C MET A 216 -3.91 -0.08 -9.84
N ALA A 217 -5.04 0.40 -9.31
CA ALA A 217 -5.51 -0.01 -7.99
C ALA A 217 -5.95 -1.48 -7.96
N TYR A 218 -6.68 -1.95 -8.97
CA TYR A 218 -7.06 -3.35 -9.10
C TYR A 218 -5.83 -4.26 -9.28
N LEU A 219 -4.89 -3.84 -10.14
CA LEU A 219 -3.61 -4.52 -10.33
C LEU A 219 -2.79 -4.59 -9.02
N THR A 220 -2.84 -3.52 -8.22
CA THR A 220 -2.24 -3.48 -6.87
C THR A 220 -2.92 -4.48 -5.94
N ALA A 221 -4.26 -4.55 -5.91
CA ALA A 221 -4.99 -5.50 -5.07
C ALA A 221 -4.61 -6.96 -5.40
N CYS A 222 -4.55 -7.29 -6.70
CA CYS A 222 -4.12 -8.60 -7.19
C CYS A 222 -2.67 -8.92 -6.74
N THR A 223 -1.78 -7.94 -6.80
CA THR A 223 -0.37 -8.12 -6.40
C THR A 223 -0.23 -8.29 -4.88
N LEU A 224 -1.02 -7.55 -4.09
CA LEU A 224 -1.08 -7.72 -2.63
C LEU A 224 -1.64 -9.09 -2.24
N TYR A 225 -2.63 -9.61 -2.97
CA TYR A 225 -3.10 -10.99 -2.80
C TYR A 225 -1.96 -12.00 -3.03
N ALA A 226 -1.22 -11.86 -4.13
CA ALA A 226 -0.07 -12.71 -4.41
C ALA A 226 1.00 -12.62 -3.30
N ALA A 227 1.34 -11.41 -2.85
CA ALA A 227 2.30 -11.20 -1.76
C ALA A 227 1.81 -11.74 -0.40
N LEU A 228 0.50 -11.80 -0.18
CA LEU A 228 -0.09 -12.26 1.07
C LEU A 228 -0.13 -13.80 1.17
N PHE A 229 -0.42 -14.47 0.06
CA PHE A 229 -0.71 -15.91 0.02
C PHE A 229 0.30 -16.74 -0.76
N ASP A 230 1.23 -16.12 -1.48
CA ASP A 230 2.11 -16.80 -2.45
C ASP A 230 1.30 -17.64 -3.46
N LYS A 231 0.19 -17.05 -3.94
CA LYS A 231 -0.77 -17.69 -4.85
C LYS A 231 -1.17 -16.74 -5.96
N SER A 232 -1.46 -17.32 -7.13
CA SER A 232 -1.98 -16.55 -8.26
C SER A 232 -3.39 -16.02 -7.94
N PRO A 233 -3.69 -14.73 -8.21
CA PRO A 233 -5.04 -14.18 -8.14
C PRO A 233 -5.89 -14.55 -9.37
N GLN A 234 -5.34 -15.25 -10.37
CA GLN A 234 -6.08 -15.64 -11.59
C GLN A 234 -7.27 -16.53 -11.27
N GLY A 235 -8.41 -16.18 -11.85
CA GLY A 235 -9.68 -16.91 -11.65
C GLY A 235 -10.50 -16.40 -10.47
N LEU A 236 -9.98 -15.49 -9.63
CA LEU A 236 -10.79 -14.87 -8.58
C LEU A 236 -11.97 -14.09 -9.21
N PRO A 237 -13.16 -14.13 -8.58
CA PRO A 237 -14.37 -13.56 -9.17
C PRO A 237 -14.47 -12.03 -9.05
N ILE A 238 -13.56 -11.38 -8.30
CA ILE A 238 -13.60 -9.94 -8.06
C ILE A 238 -13.23 -9.23 -9.35
N ASP A 239 -14.14 -8.43 -9.88
CA ASP A 239 -14.04 -7.81 -11.21
C ASP A 239 -14.27 -6.29 -11.17
N SER A 240 -14.31 -5.68 -9.99
CA SER A 240 -14.58 -4.25 -9.86
C SER A 240 -13.82 -3.59 -8.71
N ILE A 241 -13.68 -2.27 -8.81
CA ILE A 241 -13.04 -1.43 -7.79
C ILE A 241 -13.62 -0.01 -7.82
N THR A 242 -13.74 0.61 -6.65
CA THR A 242 -14.43 1.90 -6.46
C THR A 242 -13.53 2.92 -5.79
N ASP A 243 -13.31 4.08 -6.42
CA ASP A 243 -12.58 5.18 -5.79
C ASP A 243 -13.41 5.90 -4.72
N ILE A 244 -12.73 6.62 -3.83
CA ILE A 244 -13.33 7.44 -2.77
C ILE A 244 -13.16 8.94 -3.03
N ARG A 245 -12.66 9.30 -4.21
CA ARG A 245 -12.36 10.68 -4.62
C ARG A 245 -13.12 11.03 -5.89
N TYR A 246 -14.09 11.91 -5.73
CA TYR A 246 -15.04 12.30 -6.77
C TYR A 246 -14.48 13.35 -7.72
N LEU A 247 -15.10 13.54 -8.88
CA LEU A 247 -14.77 14.64 -9.78
C LEU A 247 -14.82 15.99 -9.02
N ASP A 248 -13.79 16.83 -9.21
CA ASP A 248 -13.60 18.14 -8.55
C ASP A 248 -13.61 18.14 -7.01
N ASN A 249 -13.64 16.97 -6.38
CA ASN A 249 -13.97 16.80 -4.96
C ASN A 249 -15.39 17.29 -4.60
N ASP A 250 -16.32 17.32 -5.56
CA ASP A 250 -17.71 17.72 -5.34
C ASP A 250 -18.55 16.50 -4.89
N PRO A 251 -19.15 16.53 -3.67
CA PRO A 251 -20.06 15.47 -3.22
C PRO A 251 -21.28 15.25 -4.12
N LYS A 252 -21.68 16.26 -4.92
CA LYS A 252 -22.76 16.13 -5.91
C LYS A 252 -22.37 15.28 -7.11
N GLN A 253 -21.07 15.06 -7.33
CA GLN A 253 -20.52 14.24 -8.42
C GLN A 253 -19.98 12.89 -7.91
N LYS A 254 -20.59 12.35 -6.85
CA LYS A 254 -20.10 11.14 -6.17
C LYS A 254 -20.09 9.86 -7.01
N ASP A 255 -20.79 9.87 -8.13
CA ASP A 255 -20.86 8.81 -9.13
C ASP A 255 -19.72 8.89 -10.17
N LYS A 256 -18.90 9.95 -10.15
CA LYS A 256 -17.82 10.19 -11.10
C LYS A 256 -16.44 10.18 -10.46
N ASP A 257 -15.48 9.57 -11.15
CA ASP A 257 -14.06 9.61 -10.84
C ASP A 257 -13.39 10.91 -11.33
N ARG A 258 -12.07 10.98 -11.19
CA ARG A 258 -11.28 12.18 -11.55
C ARG A 258 -11.29 12.53 -13.04
N ASP A 259 -11.58 11.55 -13.90
CA ASP A 259 -11.67 11.76 -15.34
C ASP A 259 -13.14 11.87 -15.80
N GLY A 260 -14.08 11.98 -14.86
CA GLY A 260 -15.51 12.10 -15.12
C GLY A 260 -16.19 10.79 -15.55
N LYS A 261 -15.50 9.65 -15.43
CA LYS A 261 -16.03 8.31 -15.70
C LYS A 261 -16.70 7.73 -14.44
N PRO A 262 -17.43 6.61 -14.52
CA PRO A 262 -18.02 6.01 -13.33
C PRO A 262 -17.02 5.78 -12.19
N ILE A 263 -17.39 6.15 -10.96
CA ILE A 263 -16.55 6.02 -9.76
C ILE A 263 -16.14 4.56 -9.49
N THR A 264 -17.02 3.63 -9.84
CA THR A 264 -16.76 2.19 -9.83
C THR A 264 -16.47 1.76 -11.26
N ARG A 265 -15.33 1.11 -11.46
CA ARG A 265 -15.03 0.41 -12.72
C ARG A 265 -15.27 -1.08 -12.53
N THR A 266 -16.11 -1.65 -13.37
CA THR A 266 -16.20 -3.11 -13.59
C THR A 266 -15.36 -3.44 -14.82
N PHE A 267 -14.44 -4.39 -14.68
CA PHE A 267 -13.55 -4.84 -15.74
C PHE A 267 -14.25 -5.87 -16.63
N SER A 268 -13.94 -5.85 -17.93
CA SER A 268 -14.33 -6.97 -18.80
C SER A 268 -13.62 -8.24 -18.33
N LYS A 269 -14.13 -9.42 -18.71
CA LYS A 269 -13.47 -10.69 -18.39
C LYS A 269 -12.01 -10.69 -18.84
N GLN A 270 -11.72 -10.20 -20.05
CA GLN A 270 -10.37 -10.14 -20.59
C GLN A 270 -9.46 -9.20 -19.78
N ASP A 271 -9.90 -7.97 -19.50
CA ASP A 271 -9.10 -7.02 -18.71
C ASP A 271 -8.84 -7.56 -17.30
N LYS A 272 -9.85 -8.16 -16.67
CA LYS A 272 -9.72 -8.78 -15.34
C LYS A 272 -8.68 -9.89 -15.35
N ASP A 273 -8.81 -10.84 -16.27
CA ASP A 273 -7.92 -12.01 -16.35
C ASP A 273 -6.48 -11.58 -16.68
N ASP A 274 -6.29 -10.62 -17.60
CA ASP A 274 -4.99 -10.04 -17.91
C ASP A 274 -4.36 -9.36 -16.69
N LEU A 275 -5.11 -8.52 -15.97
CA LEU A 275 -4.59 -7.82 -14.78
C LEU A 275 -4.21 -8.79 -13.66
N GLN A 276 -5.01 -9.84 -13.42
CA GLN A 276 -4.68 -10.90 -12.46
C GLN A 276 -3.41 -11.65 -12.88
N ARG A 277 -3.26 -11.94 -14.17
CA ARG A 277 -2.06 -12.59 -14.74
C ARG A 277 -0.82 -11.71 -14.61
N PHE A 278 -0.91 -10.42 -14.94
CA PHE A 278 0.23 -9.48 -14.82
C PHE A 278 0.70 -9.32 -13.38
N ALA A 279 -0.22 -9.26 -12.42
CA ALA A 279 0.12 -9.25 -11.00
C ALA A 279 0.93 -10.49 -10.61
N TRP A 280 0.48 -11.67 -11.03
CA TRP A 280 1.17 -12.93 -10.75
C TRP A 280 2.55 -12.99 -11.40
N GLN A 281 2.65 -12.66 -12.69
CA GLN A 281 3.93 -12.65 -13.41
C GLN A 281 4.93 -11.66 -12.79
N GLY A 282 4.48 -10.46 -12.41
CA GLY A 282 5.35 -9.47 -11.77
C GLY A 282 5.80 -9.90 -10.37
N TYR A 283 4.93 -10.56 -9.61
CA TYR A 283 5.31 -11.18 -8.33
C TYR A 283 6.35 -12.29 -8.54
N GLN A 284 6.12 -13.24 -9.45
CA GLN A 284 7.08 -14.33 -9.74
C GLN A 284 8.42 -13.80 -10.27
N ALA A 285 8.40 -12.82 -11.16
CA ALA A 285 9.61 -12.19 -11.69
C ALA A 285 10.44 -11.53 -10.58
N PHE A 286 9.77 -10.90 -9.60
CA PHE A 286 10.45 -10.34 -8.43
C PHE A 286 11.07 -11.43 -7.55
N GLN A 287 10.34 -12.54 -7.31
CA GLN A 287 10.86 -13.66 -6.53
C GLN A 287 12.08 -14.32 -7.21
N ALA A 288 12.05 -14.46 -8.54
CA ALA A 288 13.19 -14.96 -9.31
C ALA A 288 14.40 -14.02 -9.22
N LEU A 289 14.19 -12.71 -9.40
CA LEU A 289 15.23 -11.69 -9.25
C LEU A 289 15.84 -11.72 -7.84
N ARG A 290 15.01 -11.80 -6.80
CA ARG A 290 15.45 -11.89 -5.41
C ARG A 290 16.25 -13.16 -5.14
N SER A 291 15.84 -14.29 -5.72
CA SER A 291 16.55 -15.56 -5.57
C SER A 291 17.93 -15.53 -6.23
N ASP A 292 18.05 -14.98 -7.44
CA ASP A 292 19.32 -14.80 -8.15
C ASP A 292 20.31 -13.94 -7.35
N LEU A 293 19.83 -12.85 -6.72
CA LEU A 293 20.67 -12.01 -5.85
C LEU A 293 21.24 -12.73 -4.63
N ARG A 294 20.53 -13.73 -4.09
CA ARG A 294 21.01 -14.52 -2.93
C ARG A 294 22.06 -15.57 -3.30
N THR A 295 22.10 -15.96 -4.57
CA THR A 295 23.01 -16.99 -5.08
C THR A 295 24.32 -16.44 -5.66
N ARG A 296 24.45 -15.11 -5.72
CA ARG A 296 25.66 -14.39 -6.17
C ARG A 296 26.45 -13.90 -4.98
#